data_AF-A0A9Q0FMJ3-F1
#
_entry.id   AF-A0A9Q0FMJ3-F1
#
_cell.length_a   1.000
_cell.length_b   1.000
_cell.length_c   1.000
_cell.angle_alpha   90.00
_cell.angle_beta   90.00
_cell.angle_gamma   90.00
#
_symmetry.space_group_name_H-M   'P 1'
#
loop_
_entity.id
_entity.type
_entity.pdbx_description
1 polymer ?
#
loop_
_entity_poly.entity_id
_entity_poly.type
_entity_poly.pdbx_seq_one_letter_code
_entity_poly.pdbx_strand_id
1 'polypeptide(L)'
;MDLLIRFQLILDSDPLIDEVGFIHPSQFATLNGGGRGTEEGDFWNEEHKLGISADVVLPLYRAAKGAFFTAFADYKMLGSVSGTGPDYSAVEEEVMKHSRAVLLLSCDFLTAWNSRKLILSKKQCTSVFIDELHLSALVLSYSPKSEQAWCHRRWVIKTIAGRCSTVQEIVDKESALVEKIAERSKMNYRAWNHRCWLVSYMTWEQVVS
;
A
#
# COMPACT_ATOMS: atom_id res chain seq x y z
N MET A 1 13.46 20.59 -2.63
CA MET A 1 12.09 20.12 -2.95
C MET A 1 11.48 19.52 -1.68
N ASP A 2 10.18 19.68 -1.43
CA ASP A 2 9.52 19.13 -0.22
C ASP A 2 9.69 17.60 -0.13
N LEU A 3 9.97 17.10 1.07
CA LEU A 3 10.32 15.69 1.34
C LEU A 3 9.18 14.74 0.94
N LEU A 4 7.93 15.15 1.20
CA LEU A 4 6.75 14.40 0.80
C LEU A 4 6.60 14.35 -0.73
N ILE A 5 6.85 15.48 -1.41
CA ILE A 5 6.76 15.55 -2.87
C ILE A 5 7.80 14.62 -3.51
N ARG A 6 9.06 14.63 -3.03
CA ARG A 6 10.10 13.71 -3.51
C ARG A 6 9.70 12.25 -3.33
N PHE A 7 9.20 11.90 -2.14
CA PHE A 7 8.72 10.55 -1.87
C PHE A 7 7.60 10.12 -2.82
N GLN A 8 6.61 10.98 -3.03
CA GLN A 8 5.49 10.70 -3.93
C GLN A 8 5.94 10.57 -5.39
N LEU A 9 6.86 11.43 -5.85
CA LEU A 9 7.43 11.34 -7.20
C LEU A 9 8.13 10.00 -7.43
N ILE A 10 8.87 9.48 -6.44
CA ILE A 10 9.48 8.15 -6.53
C ILE A 10 8.40 7.08 -6.67
N LEU A 11 7.39 7.13 -5.80
CA LEU A 11 6.27 6.19 -5.81
C LEU A 11 5.46 6.20 -7.12
N ASP A 12 5.39 7.34 -7.80
CA ASP A 12 4.68 7.51 -9.07
C ASP A 12 5.56 7.12 -10.27
N SER A 13 6.87 7.36 -10.18
CA SER A 13 7.84 7.02 -11.24
C SER A 13 8.14 5.52 -11.30
N ASP A 14 8.10 4.84 -10.16
CA ASP A 14 8.29 3.38 -10.07
C ASP A 14 7.04 2.72 -9.47
N PRO A 15 6.03 2.39 -10.30
CA PRO A 15 4.80 1.73 -9.84
C PRO A 15 5.02 0.25 -9.48
N LEU A 16 6.19 -0.31 -9.78
CA LEU A 16 6.51 -1.73 -9.59
C LEU A 16 7.22 -2.01 -8.27
N ILE A 17 7.40 -1.00 -7.41
CA ILE A 17 8.04 -1.16 -6.09
C ILE A 17 7.40 -2.33 -5.33
N ASP A 18 8.21 -3.33 -4.99
CA ASP A 18 7.77 -4.56 -4.35
C ASP A 18 8.30 -4.74 -2.92
N GLU A 19 9.28 -3.92 -2.52
CA GLU A 19 9.87 -3.90 -1.18
C GLU A 19 10.19 -2.47 -0.72
N VAL A 20 9.89 -2.17 0.56
CA VAL A 20 10.26 -0.91 1.22
C VAL A 20 11.09 -1.21 2.46
N GLY A 21 12.23 -0.56 2.60
CA GLY A 21 13.13 -0.71 3.73
C GLY A 21 13.45 0.62 4.42
N PHE A 22 13.64 0.58 5.73
CA PHE A 22 14.14 1.72 6.50
C PHE A 22 15.63 1.50 6.78
N ILE A 23 16.45 2.39 6.26
CA ILE A 23 17.90 2.20 6.20
C ILE A 23 18.58 3.20 7.13
N HIS A 24 19.52 2.72 7.93
CA HIS A 24 20.31 3.60 8.78
C HIS A 24 21.19 4.50 7.90
N PRO A 25 21.36 5.81 8.20
CA PRO A 25 22.13 6.74 7.37
C PRO A 25 23.56 6.26 7.05
N SER A 26 24.19 5.54 7.98
CA SER A 26 25.54 4.98 7.76
C SER A 26 25.60 3.91 6.67
N GLN A 27 24.48 3.26 6.34
CA GLN A 27 24.40 2.22 5.32
C GLN A 27 24.09 2.80 3.93
N PHE A 28 23.48 3.99 3.87
CA PHE A 28 23.16 4.69 2.62
C PHE A 28 24.39 5.00 1.76
N ALA A 29 25.52 5.36 2.40
CA ALA A 29 26.78 5.62 1.70
C ALA A 29 27.33 4.37 0.96
N THR A 30 26.96 3.18 1.40
CA THR A 30 27.38 1.91 0.78
C THR A 30 26.51 1.56 -0.43
N LEU A 31 25.22 1.94 -0.40
CA LEU A 31 24.28 1.70 -1.50
C LEU A 31 24.53 2.60 -2.71
N ASN A 32 25.01 3.83 -2.48
CA ASN A 32 25.34 4.79 -3.55
C ASN A 32 26.74 4.58 -4.17
N GLY A 33 27.34 3.39 -4.03
CA GLY A 33 28.54 3.00 -4.79
C GLY A 33 29.84 3.77 -4.47
N GLY A 34 30.04 4.25 -3.24
CA GLY A 34 31.31 4.87 -2.80
C GLY A 34 31.69 6.18 -3.51
N GLY A 35 30.81 6.73 -4.36
CA GLY A 35 30.99 8.02 -5.01
C GLY A 35 30.72 9.18 -4.04
N ARG A 36 31.56 10.22 -4.12
CA ARG A 36 31.39 11.50 -3.43
C ARG A 36 29.91 11.93 -3.50
N GLY A 37 29.30 12.07 -2.33
CA GLY A 37 27.89 12.39 -2.17
C GLY A 37 27.46 13.57 -3.03
N THR A 38 26.64 13.26 -4.03
CA THR A 38 25.66 14.20 -4.53
C THR A 38 24.56 14.25 -3.47
N GLU A 39 24.30 15.46 -2.98
CA GLU A 39 23.20 15.79 -2.09
C GLU A 39 21.91 15.15 -2.59
N GLU A 40 21.41 14.09 -1.94
CA GLU A 40 20.00 13.64 -1.92
C GLU A 40 19.83 12.28 -1.15
N GLY A 41 20.54 12.09 -0.03
CA GLY A 41 20.64 10.82 0.72
C GLY A 41 19.44 10.40 1.57
N ASP A 42 18.23 10.83 1.21
CA ASP A 42 17.01 10.55 1.98
C ASP A 42 16.28 9.31 1.47
N PHE A 43 16.40 9.02 0.17
CA PHE A 43 15.74 7.92 -0.52
C PHE A 43 16.71 7.21 -1.45
N TRP A 44 16.55 5.90 -1.59
CA TRP A 44 17.25 5.06 -2.56
C TRP A 44 16.19 4.23 -3.29
N ASN A 45 16.19 4.26 -4.63
CA ASN A 45 15.25 3.47 -5.44
C ASN A 45 16.03 2.83 -6.59
N GLU A 46 16.21 1.51 -6.53
CA GLU A 46 16.76 0.70 -7.61
C GLU A 46 16.13 -0.70 -7.57
N GLU A 47 16.06 -1.37 -8.73
CA GLU A 47 15.50 -2.73 -8.86
C GLU A 47 14.12 -2.91 -8.20
N HIS A 48 13.26 -1.88 -8.25
CA HIS A 48 11.93 -1.88 -7.61
C HIS A 48 11.96 -1.98 -6.08
N LYS A 49 13.08 -1.64 -5.45
CA LYS A 49 13.22 -1.59 -3.99
C LYS A 49 13.40 -0.14 -3.55
N LEU A 50 12.64 0.25 -2.52
CA LEU A 50 12.69 1.61 -1.98
C LEU A 50 13.30 1.62 -0.58
N GLY A 51 14.48 2.21 -0.45
CA GLY A 51 15.11 2.55 0.81
C GLY A 51 14.72 3.96 1.28
N ILE A 52 14.32 4.10 2.54
CA ILE A 52 14.04 5.39 3.17
C ILE A 52 15.01 5.57 4.33
N SER A 53 15.74 6.70 4.37
CA SER A 53 16.66 6.99 5.47
C SER A 53 15.90 7.16 6.78
N ALA A 54 16.36 6.48 7.83
CA ALA A 54 15.75 6.55 9.15
C ALA A 54 15.64 8.00 9.69
N ASP A 55 16.57 8.88 9.31
CA ASP A 55 16.59 10.29 9.72
C ASP A 55 15.36 11.06 9.20
N VAL A 56 14.85 10.66 8.04
CA VAL A 56 13.72 11.35 7.39
C VAL A 56 12.37 10.69 7.64
N VAL A 57 12.32 9.49 8.23
CA VAL A 57 11.06 8.75 8.44
C VAL A 57 10.06 9.57 9.27
N LEU A 58 10.49 10.15 10.38
CA LEU A 58 9.60 10.92 11.26
C LEU A 58 9.09 12.23 10.61
N PRO A 59 9.96 13.10 10.04
CA PRO A 59 9.47 14.30 9.36
C PRO A 59 8.61 13.96 8.14
N LEU A 60 8.97 12.93 7.36
CA LEU A 60 8.16 12.46 6.22
C LEU A 60 6.79 11.95 6.67
N TYR A 61 6.74 11.14 7.73
CA TYR A 61 5.46 10.68 8.29
C TYR A 61 4.58 11.83 8.75
N ARG A 62 5.15 12.85 9.41
CA ARG A 62 4.39 14.05 9.82
C ARG A 62 3.83 14.81 8.62
N ALA A 63 4.63 15.00 7.57
CA ALA A 63 4.20 15.66 6.34
C ALA A 63 3.10 14.85 5.64
N ALA A 64 3.30 13.55 5.42
CA ALA A 64 2.33 12.65 4.79
C ALA A 64 1.01 12.61 5.57
N LYS A 65 1.08 12.51 6.90
CA LYS A 65 -0.10 12.49 7.78
C LYS A 65 -0.85 13.81 7.74
N GLY A 66 -0.15 14.94 7.76
CA GLY A 66 -0.75 16.27 7.63
C GLY A 66 -1.50 16.41 6.31
N ALA A 67 -0.82 16.13 5.20
CA ALA A 67 -1.41 16.19 3.86
C ALA A 67 -2.62 15.24 3.71
N PHE A 68 -2.53 14.02 4.24
CA PHE A 68 -3.65 13.08 4.26
C PHE A 68 -4.86 13.64 5.01
N PHE A 69 -4.67 14.21 6.20
CA PHE A 69 -5.80 14.77 6.96
C PHE A 69 -6.40 16.01 6.30
N THR A 70 -5.60 16.86 5.67
CA THR A 70 -6.08 17.99 4.88
C THR A 70 -6.96 17.49 3.73
N ALA A 71 -6.44 16.62 2.85
CA ALA A 71 -7.20 16.08 1.73
C ALA A 71 -8.46 15.33 2.19
N PHE A 72 -8.38 14.58 3.29
CA PHE A 72 -9.52 13.83 3.81
C PHE A 72 -10.58 14.73 4.46
N ALA A 73 -10.20 15.87 5.03
CA ALA A 73 -11.13 16.88 5.50
C ALA A 73 -11.88 17.50 4.30
N ASP A 74 -11.17 17.87 3.25
CA ASP A 74 -11.75 18.43 2.02
C ASP A 74 -12.73 17.43 1.38
N TYR A 75 -12.36 16.15 1.30
CA TYR A 75 -13.24 15.09 0.82
C TYR A 75 -14.56 14.98 1.62
N LYS A 76 -14.49 15.08 2.95
CA LYS A 76 -15.67 15.03 3.83
C LYS A 76 -16.55 16.27 3.69
N MET A 77 -15.93 17.45 3.55
CA MET A 77 -16.65 18.70 3.32
C MET A 77 -17.43 18.65 2.02
N LEU A 78 -16.80 18.19 0.93
CA LEU A 78 -17.47 18.00 -0.35
C LEU A 78 -18.56 16.92 -0.29
N GLY A 79 -18.36 15.84 0.45
CA GLY A 79 -19.38 14.79 0.60
C GLY A 79 -20.68 15.23 1.29
N SER A 80 -20.66 16.37 1.98
CA SER A 80 -21.84 16.97 2.63
C SER A 80 -22.65 17.85 1.68
N VAL A 81 -22.09 18.23 0.54
CA VAL A 81 -22.72 19.08 -0.48
C VAL A 81 -22.89 18.21 -1.74
N SER A 82 -24.13 17.87 -2.10
CA SER A 82 -24.49 16.85 -3.11
C SER A 82 -24.01 17.11 -4.56
N GLY A 83 -22.72 17.26 -4.80
CA GLY A 83 -22.12 17.50 -6.12
C GLY A 83 -21.21 16.35 -6.55
N THR A 84 -21.63 15.62 -7.58
CA THR A 84 -20.71 14.80 -8.38
C THR A 84 -20.12 15.69 -9.46
N GLY A 85 -18.88 16.14 -9.27
CA GLY A 85 -18.18 17.05 -10.17
C GLY A 85 -16.69 16.70 -10.31
N PRO A 86 -15.98 17.31 -11.29
CA PRO A 86 -14.55 17.09 -11.52
C PRO A 86 -13.70 17.37 -10.27
N ASP A 87 -14.09 18.35 -9.45
CA ASP A 87 -13.44 18.67 -8.17
C ASP A 87 -13.46 17.50 -7.18
N TYR A 88 -14.50 16.65 -7.21
CA TYR A 88 -14.60 15.49 -6.32
C TYR A 88 -13.59 14.41 -6.68
N SER A 89 -13.34 14.19 -7.98
CA SER A 89 -12.37 13.19 -8.43
C SER A 89 -10.94 13.59 -8.09
N ALA A 90 -10.60 14.88 -8.21
CA ALA A 90 -9.28 15.38 -7.85
C ALA A 90 -9.01 15.24 -6.34
N VAL A 91 -10.00 15.55 -5.50
CA VAL A 91 -9.86 15.37 -4.05
C VAL A 91 -9.76 13.90 -3.65
N GLU A 92 -10.52 13.01 -4.31
CA GLU A 92 -10.37 11.56 -4.12
C GLU A 92 -8.95 11.10 -4.45
N GLU A 93 -8.37 11.56 -5.57
CA GLU A 93 -7.01 11.24 -5.98
C GLU A 93 -5.98 11.69 -4.94
N GLU A 94 -6.09 12.91 -4.41
CA GLU A 94 -5.19 13.41 -3.36
C GLU A 94 -5.31 12.60 -2.06
N VAL A 95 -6.53 12.20 -1.65
CA VAL A 95 -6.71 11.29 -0.50
C VAL A 95 -6.04 9.95 -0.77
N MET A 96 -6.18 9.38 -1.97
CA MET A 96 -5.56 8.10 -2.33
C MET A 96 -4.03 8.21 -2.39
N LYS A 97 -3.49 9.31 -2.90
CA LYS A 97 -2.05 9.58 -2.99
C LYS A 97 -1.41 9.79 -1.61
N HIS A 98 -2.00 10.62 -0.75
CA HIS A 98 -1.46 10.86 0.58
C HIS A 98 -1.67 9.67 1.53
N SER A 99 -2.79 8.95 1.43
CA SER A 99 -3.00 7.73 2.22
C SER A 99 -2.01 6.62 1.84
N ARG A 100 -1.66 6.47 0.54
CA ARG A 100 -0.57 5.56 0.11
C ARG A 100 0.73 5.92 0.83
N ALA A 101 1.12 7.19 0.81
CA ALA A 101 2.34 7.65 1.47
C ALA A 101 2.33 7.35 2.98
N VAL A 102 1.24 7.66 3.69
CA VAL A 102 1.11 7.38 5.13
C VAL A 102 1.19 5.89 5.43
N LEU A 103 0.54 5.04 4.62
CA LEU A 103 0.50 3.59 4.84
C LEU A 103 1.86 2.91 4.64
N LEU A 104 2.72 3.45 3.77
CA LEU A 104 4.10 2.96 3.61
C LEU A 104 5.02 3.34 4.77
N LEU A 105 4.63 4.35 5.57
CA LEU A 105 5.39 4.82 6.75
C LEU A 105 4.77 4.31 8.07
N SER A 106 3.48 3.99 8.06
CA SER A 106 2.67 3.58 9.21
C SER A 106 1.58 2.61 8.75
N CYS A 107 1.97 1.34 8.56
CA CYS A 107 1.13 0.30 7.97
C CYS A 107 -0.22 0.06 8.68
N ASP A 108 -0.28 0.24 10.00
CA ASP A 108 -1.49 0.00 10.79
C ASP A 108 -2.36 1.26 10.98
N PHE A 109 -2.15 2.31 10.17
CA PHE A 109 -2.94 3.53 10.21
C PHE A 109 -4.38 3.31 9.67
N LEU A 110 -5.25 2.78 10.52
CA LEU A 110 -6.61 2.33 10.20
C LEU A 110 -7.46 3.39 9.47
N THR A 111 -7.32 4.67 9.84
CA THR A 111 -8.06 5.76 9.19
C THR A 111 -7.72 5.90 7.71
N ALA A 112 -6.45 5.70 7.32
CA ALA A 112 -6.05 5.72 5.92
C ALA A 112 -6.69 4.55 5.17
N TRP A 113 -6.55 3.32 5.67
CA TRP A 113 -7.21 2.16 5.05
C TRP A 113 -8.72 2.35 4.88
N ASN A 114 -9.41 2.85 5.90
CA ASN A 114 -10.86 3.08 5.83
C ASN A 114 -11.24 4.21 4.87
N SER A 115 -10.43 5.27 4.75
CA SER A 115 -10.66 6.32 3.74
C SER A 115 -10.59 5.78 2.32
N ARG A 116 -9.64 4.87 2.03
CA ARG A 116 -9.52 4.20 0.74
C ARG A 116 -10.74 3.34 0.44
N LYS A 117 -11.20 2.52 1.40
CA LYS A 117 -12.44 1.72 1.27
C LYS A 117 -13.65 2.59 0.97
N LEU A 118 -13.77 3.74 1.64
CA LEU A 118 -14.90 4.67 1.45
C LEU A 118 -14.94 5.23 0.02
N ILE A 119 -13.79 5.63 -0.53
CA ILE A 119 -13.67 6.12 -1.90
C ILE A 119 -13.93 4.99 -2.91
N LEU A 120 -13.23 3.86 -2.75
CA LEU A 120 -13.28 2.74 -3.69
C LEU A 120 -14.63 2.03 -3.73
N SER A 121 -15.40 2.06 -2.65
CA SER A 121 -16.77 1.51 -2.62
C SER A 121 -17.67 2.13 -3.70
N LYS A 122 -17.40 3.38 -4.07
CA LYS A 122 -18.14 4.14 -5.10
C LYS A 122 -17.60 3.90 -6.52
N LYS A 123 -16.44 3.26 -6.68
CA LYS A 123 -15.80 3.03 -7.98
C LYS A 123 -16.31 1.74 -8.60
N GLN A 124 -16.42 1.73 -9.94
CA GLN A 124 -16.83 0.54 -10.71
C GLN A 124 -15.67 -0.17 -11.41
N CYS A 125 -14.52 0.49 -11.61
CA CYS A 125 -13.39 -0.11 -12.31
C CYS A 125 -12.71 -1.18 -11.45
N THR A 126 -12.37 -2.32 -12.05
CA THR A 126 -11.66 -3.41 -11.35
C THR A 126 -10.18 -3.09 -11.14
N SER A 127 -9.56 -2.31 -12.03
CA SER A 127 -8.13 -1.99 -11.96
C SER A 127 -7.73 -1.34 -10.63
N VAL A 128 -8.56 -0.43 -10.13
CA VAL A 128 -8.29 0.26 -8.86
C VAL A 128 -8.25 -0.68 -7.66
N PHE A 129 -8.93 -1.83 -7.72
CA PHE A 129 -8.87 -2.85 -6.68
C PHE A 129 -7.59 -3.69 -6.79
N ILE A 130 -7.07 -3.90 -8.00
CA ILE A 130 -5.77 -4.55 -8.21
C ILE A 130 -4.66 -3.67 -7.63
N ASP A 131 -4.74 -2.36 -7.79
CA ASP A 131 -3.79 -1.41 -7.18
C ASP A 131 -3.79 -1.50 -5.63
N GLU A 132 -4.95 -1.75 -5.01
CA GLU A 132 -5.03 -1.99 -3.56
C GLU A 132 -4.39 -3.33 -3.15
N LEU A 133 -4.50 -4.37 -3.99
CA LEU A 133 -3.78 -5.62 -3.76
C LEU A 133 -2.27 -5.40 -3.87
N HIS A 134 -1.79 -4.58 -4.80
CA HIS A 134 -0.37 -4.22 -4.88
C HIS A 134 0.09 -3.42 -3.66
N LEU A 135 -0.65 -2.37 -3.26
CA LEU A 135 -0.32 -1.57 -2.08
C LEU A 135 -0.24 -2.40 -0.81
N SER A 136 -1.23 -3.26 -0.57
CA SER A 136 -1.23 -4.11 0.62
C SER A 136 -0.17 -5.21 0.57
N ALA A 137 0.18 -5.72 -0.62
CA ALA A 137 1.31 -6.65 -0.78
C ALA A 137 2.63 -5.96 -0.44
N LEU A 138 2.82 -4.72 -0.92
CA LEU A 138 3.98 -3.91 -0.59
C LEU A 138 4.08 -3.65 0.91
N VAL A 139 2.97 -3.33 1.58
CA VAL A 139 2.96 -3.20 3.05
C VAL A 139 3.34 -4.50 3.76
N LEU A 140 2.86 -5.64 3.27
CA LEU A 140 3.17 -6.95 3.85
C LEU A 140 4.60 -7.41 3.59
N SER A 141 5.29 -6.86 2.58
CA SER A 141 6.70 -7.17 2.29
C SER A 141 7.61 -6.84 3.48
N TYR A 142 7.37 -5.69 4.13
CA TYR A 142 8.16 -5.21 5.27
C TYR A 142 7.43 -5.35 6.62
N SER A 143 6.09 -5.44 6.62
CA SER A 143 5.26 -5.66 7.81
C SER A 143 4.33 -6.87 7.64
N PRO A 144 4.88 -8.11 7.59
CA PRO A 144 4.13 -9.32 7.25
C PRO A 144 3.02 -9.68 8.26
N LYS A 145 3.05 -9.07 9.46
CA LYS A 145 2.09 -9.30 10.55
C LYS A 145 1.04 -8.19 10.69
N SER A 146 1.02 -7.18 9.80
CA SER A 146 0.02 -6.10 9.84
C SER A 146 -1.39 -6.65 9.65
N GLU A 147 -2.20 -6.62 10.71
CA GLU A 147 -3.61 -7.07 10.63
C GLU A 147 -4.42 -6.16 9.70
N GLN A 148 -4.10 -4.87 9.65
CA GLN A 148 -4.84 -3.92 8.80
C GLN A 148 -4.64 -4.20 7.32
N ALA A 149 -3.41 -4.53 6.90
CA ALA A 149 -3.13 -4.92 5.52
C ALA A 149 -3.89 -6.21 5.16
N TRP A 150 -3.84 -7.25 6.02
CA TRP A 150 -4.60 -8.49 5.79
C TRP A 150 -6.12 -8.28 5.76
N CYS A 151 -6.66 -7.45 6.66
CA CYS A 151 -8.08 -7.09 6.66
C CYS A 151 -8.48 -6.36 5.38
N HIS A 152 -7.66 -5.42 4.92
CA HIS A 152 -7.89 -4.68 3.69
C HIS A 152 -7.87 -5.61 2.47
N ARG A 153 -6.89 -6.52 2.37
CA ARG A 153 -6.84 -7.54 1.31
C ARG A 153 -8.11 -8.37 1.22
N ARG A 154 -8.58 -8.90 2.36
CA ARG A 154 -9.84 -9.68 2.41
C ARG A 154 -11.03 -8.87 1.91
N TRP A 155 -11.10 -7.59 2.30
CA TRP A 155 -12.13 -6.69 1.80
C TRP A 155 -12.04 -6.51 0.29
N VAL A 156 -10.86 -6.24 -0.26
CA VAL A 156 -10.64 -6.06 -1.71
C VAL A 156 -11.06 -7.31 -2.49
N ILE A 157 -10.57 -8.50 -2.09
CA ILE A 157 -10.88 -9.77 -2.76
C ILE A 157 -12.39 -10.04 -2.72
N LYS A 158 -13.03 -9.83 -1.56
CA LYS A 158 -14.49 -9.98 -1.43
C LYS A 158 -15.24 -9.03 -2.35
N THR A 159 -14.77 -7.78 -2.49
CA THR A 159 -15.39 -6.80 -3.38
C THR A 159 -15.23 -7.17 -4.85
N ILE A 160 -14.05 -7.64 -5.28
CA ILE A 160 -13.84 -8.12 -6.65
C ILE A 160 -14.72 -9.34 -6.94
N ALA A 161 -14.82 -10.27 -5.99
CA ALA A 161 -15.61 -11.48 -6.16
C ALA A 161 -17.11 -11.23 -6.32
N GLY A 162 -17.63 -10.16 -5.74
CA GLY A 162 -19.02 -9.74 -5.97
C GLY A 162 -19.26 -9.04 -7.30
N ARG A 163 -18.22 -8.76 -8.09
CA ARG A 163 -18.30 -7.86 -9.26
C ARG A 163 -17.74 -8.43 -10.55
N CYS A 164 -16.78 -9.36 -10.51
CA CYS A 164 -16.03 -9.81 -11.68
C CYS A 164 -15.80 -11.33 -11.69
N SER A 165 -15.64 -11.90 -12.88
CA SER A 165 -15.31 -13.31 -13.10
C SER A 165 -13.82 -13.65 -12.95
N THR A 166 -12.94 -12.66 -12.73
CA THR A 166 -11.48 -12.83 -12.60
C THR A 166 -11.01 -13.28 -11.21
N VAL A 167 -11.93 -13.71 -10.35
CA VAL A 167 -11.62 -14.17 -8.98
C VAL A 167 -10.58 -15.26 -8.97
N GLN A 168 -10.65 -16.20 -9.91
CA GLN A 168 -9.80 -17.38 -9.85
C GLN A 168 -8.31 -17.06 -10.00
N GLU A 169 -7.97 -16.20 -10.97
CA GLU A 169 -6.61 -15.71 -11.17
C GLU A 169 -6.09 -14.92 -9.95
N ILE A 170 -6.98 -14.20 -9.26
CA ILE A 170 -6.62 -13.45 -8.05
C ILE A 170 -6.37 -14.42 -6.89
N VAL A 171 -7.19 -15.46 -6.74
CA VAL A 171 -7.03 -16.49 -5.71
C VAL A 171 -5.71 -17.24 -5.87
N ASP A 172 -5.32 -17.57 -7.10
CA ASP A 172 -4.03 -18.21 -7.38
C ASP A 172 -2.85 -17.34 -6.96
N LYS A 173 -2.87 -16.06 -7.37
CA LYS A 173 -1.85 -15.08 -6.97
C LYS A 173 -1.84 -14.86 -5.45
N GLU A 174 -3.00 -14.84 -4.81
CA GLU A 174 -3.12 -14.68 -3.37
C GLU A 174 -2.53 -15.89 -2.62
N SER A 175 -2.78 -17.11 -3.09
CA SER A 175 -2.23 -18.34 -2.49
C SER A 175 -0.69 -18.29 -2.47
N ALA A 176 -0.07 -17.95 -3.61
CA ALA A 176 1.38 -17.81 -3.74
C ALA A 176 1.94 -16.69 -2.85
N LEU A 177 1.24 -15.56 -2.72
CA LEU A 177 1.64 -14.46 -1.85
C LEU A 177 1.63 -14.88 -0.37
N VAL A 178 0.58 -15.59 0.07
CA VAL A 178 0.46 -16.06 1.45
C VAL A 178 1.57 -17.05 1.80
N GLU A 179 1.90 -17.96 0.88
CA GLU A 179 3.01 -18.89 1.03
C GLU A 179 4.36 -18.14 1.17
N LYS A 180 4.66 -17.23 0.23
CA LYS A 180 5.87 -16.39 0.28
C LYS A 180 6.01 -15.63 1.61
N ILE A 181 4.91 -15.08 2.14
CA ILE A 181 4.94 -14.34 3.42
C ILE A 181 5.07 -15.29 4.62
N ALA A 182 4.43 -16.46 4.58
CA ALA A 182 4.52 -17.46 5.64
C ALA A 182 5.94 -18.02 5.78
N GLU A 183 6.63 -18.25 4.66
CA GLU A 183 8.03 -18.70 4.65
C GLU A 183 9.00 -17.64 5.21
N ARG A 184 8.78 -16.36 4.86
CA ARG A 184 9.62 -15.24 5.31
C ARG A 184 9.39 -14.86 6.78
N SER A 185 8.22 -15.18 7.36
CA SER A 185 7.82 -14.74 8.69
C SER A 185 7.40 -15.91 9.57
N LYS A 186 8.31 -16.36 10.44
CA LYS A 186 8.03 -17.44 11.41
C LYS A 186 6.80 -17.12 12.27
N MET A 187 5.96 -18.13 12.46
CA MET A 187 4.75 -18.07 13.30
C MET A 187 3.78 -16.95 12.89
N ASN A 188 3.62 -16.72 11.58
CA ASN A 188 2.69 -15.72 11.09
C ASN A 188 1.24 -16.23 11.09
N TYR A 189 0.60 -16.21 12.26
CA TYR A 189 -0.81 -16.59 12.40
C TYR A 189 -1.75 -15.77 11.49
N ARG A 190 -1.38 -14.53 11.15
CA ARG A 190 -2.21 -13.66 10.30
C ARG A 190 -2.26 -14.17 8.86
N ALA A 191 -1.12 -14.57 8.31
CA ALA A 191 -1.02 -15.20 7.00
C ALA A 191 -1.79 -16.53 6.95
N TRP A 192 -1.61 -17.39 7.97
CA TRP A 192 -2.36 -18.66 8.04
C TRP A 192 -3.87 -18.47 8.17
N ASN A 193 -4.31 -17.55 9.03
CA ASN A 193 -5.73 -17.22 9.15
C ASN A 193 -6.28 -16.64 7.84
N HIS A 194 -5.49 -15.86 7.10
CA HIS A 194 -5.87 -15.41 5.76
C HIS A 194 -5.98 -16.59 4.79
N ARG A 195 -5.05 -17.57 4.80
CA ARG A 195 -5.14 -18.78 3.97
C ARG A 195 -6.42 -19.55 4.25
N CYS A 196 -6.74 -19.80 5.53
CA CYS A 196 -7.98 -20.49 5.92
C CYS A 196 -9.24 -19.76 5.42
N TRP A 197 -9.23 -18.43 5.46
CA TRP A 197 -10.32 -17.63 4.90
C TRP A 197 -10.38 -17.73 3.36
N LEU A 198 -9.24 -17.75 2.68
CA LEU A 198 -9.15 -17.80 1.22
C LEU A 198 -9.73 -19.10 0.63
N VAL A 199 -9.70 -20.21 1.39
CA VAL A 199 -10.28 -21.51 1.00
C VAL A 199 -11.74 -21.39 0.54
N SER A 200 -12.54 -20.46 1.08
CA SER A 200 -13.93 -20.28 0.62
C SER A 200 -14.07 -19.76 -0.82
N TYR A 201 -12.96 -19.34 -1.44
CA TYR A 201 -12.86 -18.85 -2.82
C TYR A 201 -12.05 -19.77 -3.73
N MET A 202 -11.50 -20.86 -3.20
CA MET A 202 -10.66 -21.81 -3.93
C MET A 202 -11.48 -22.94 -4.54
N THR A 203 -11.01 -23.49 -5.66
CA THR A 203 -11.47 -24.81 -6.13
C THR A 203 -10.84 -25.92 -5.28
N TRP A 204 -11.38 -27.13 -5.37
CA TRP A 204 -10.82 -28.27 -4.64
C TRP A 204 -9.35 -28.52 -4.99
N GLU A 205 -8.99 -28.41 -6.27
CA GLU A 205 -7.63 -28.60 -6.77
C GLU A 205 -6.63 -27.62 -6.14
N GLN A 206 -7.06 -26.39 -5.89
CA GLN A 206 -6.24 -25.34 -5.29
C GLN A 206 -6.07 -25.47 -3.78
N VAL A 207 -7.02 -26.13 -3.11
CA VAL A 207 -6.93 -26.41 -1.67
C VAL A 207 -5.89 -27.49 -1.39
N VAL A 208 -5.74 -28.45 -2.30
CA VAL A 208 -4.85 -29.60 -2.14
C VAL A 208 -3.44 -29.39 -2.71
N SER A 209 -3.22 -28.31 -3.46
CA SER A 209 -1.90 -27.86 -3.95
C SER A 209 -1.12 -27.09 -2.89
#